data_AF-A0AA39DY30-F1
#
_entry.id   AF-A0AA39DY30-F1
#
_cell.length_a   1.000
_cell.length_b   1.000
_cell.length_c   1.000
_cell.angle_alpha   90.00
_cell.angle_beta   90.00
_cell.angle_gamma   90.00
#
_symmetry.space_group_name_H-M   'P 1'
#
loop_
_entity.id
_entity.type
_entity.pdbx_description
1 polymer ?
#
loop_
_entity_poly.entity_id
_entity_poly.type
_entity_poly.pdbx_seq_one_letter_code
_entity_poly.pdbx_strand_id
1 'polypeptide(L)'
;MIDHTMARFLILHMEMTDENGNKMINEYVREYKIGSGSYGKVVLYRSLKDGNHYAIKAFHKSHLLKLRVAPSETAMTDVLREVLIMKMLNHPNIVNLIEVIDDPSTDHFYMVLEFVEGKWVCEGSGPPGGIGENTARKYLRDIVSGLIYLHAHNIVHGDIKPDNLLVTRTGTVKIADFSVSQVFEDDNDELRRSPGTPVFTAPECCLGLTYHGKAADTWAVGVTLYCMVLGQYPFLGDSLQDTYDKIVNNQLSLPDNINPQLRNLLEGLLCKDPNERMTLDAVAKHAWVIGEEGPIPQYLCWCRRNILLREDPVGNGKSTLT
;
A
#
# COMPACT_ATOMS: atom_id res chain seq x y z
N MET A 1 13.29 -8.87 26.16
CA MET A 1 12.55 -8.96 24.88
C MET A 1 12.22 -7.55 24.48
N ILE A 2 12.86 -7.05 23.42
CA ILE A 2 12.54 -5.74 22.86
C ILE A 2 11.21 -5.91 22.14
N ASP A 3 10.23 -5.10 22.51
CA ASP A 3 8.93 -5.04 21.85
C ASP A 3 9.14 -4.52 20.42
N HIS A 4 9.20 -5.44 19.45
CA HIS A 4 9.35 -5.12 18.03
C HIS A 4 8.07 -4.54 17.41
N THR A 5 7.00 -4.36 18.20
CA THR A 5 5.67 -4.06 17.68
C THR A 5 5.32 -2.57 17.63
N MET A 6 6.21 -1.68 18.08
CA MET A 6 5.97 -0.23 18.08
C MET A 6 7.14 0.50 17.45
N ALA A 7 6.87 1.28 16.40
CA ALA A 7 7.85 2.20 15.81
C ALA A 7 8.45 3.09 16.90
N ARG A 8 9.78 3.22 16.90
CA ARG A 8 10.48 4.09 17.86
C ARG A 8 10.13 5.56 17.59
N PHE A 9 9.97 6.35 18.64
CA PHE A 9 9.76 7.79 18.51
C PHE A 9 10.93 8.50 19.18
N LEU A 10 11.73 9.21 18.38
CA LEU A 10 12.88 9.98 18.84
C LEU A 10 12.59 11.47 18.77
N ILE A 11 12.83 12.14 19.90
CA ILE A 11 12.72 13.60 20.03
C ILE A 11 14.07 14.31 19.93
N LEU A 12 15.16 13.55 19.70
CA LEU A 12 16.51 14.07 19.57
C LEU A 12 17.01 13.80 18.15
N HIS A 13 17.51 14.86 17.52
CA HIS A 13 18.06 14.85 16.19
C HIS A 13 19.51 15.34 16.22
N MET A 14 20.42 14.53 15.68
CA MET A 14 21.79 14.94 15.41
C MET A 14 22.07 14.81 13.91
N GLU A 15 22.22 15.95 13.25
CA GLU A 15 22.77 16.03 11.90
C GLU A 15 24.29 16.17 11.98
N MET A 16 25.01 15.23 11.36
CA MET A 16 26.47 15.19 11.37
C MET A 16 27.00 14.87 9.98
N THR A 17 28.33 14.93 9.83
CA THR A 17 29.04 14.47 8.64
C THR A 17 30.02 13.40 9.08
N ASP A 18 30.02 12.24 8.41
CA ASP A 18 31.00 11.18 8.70
C ASP A 18 32.41 11.55 8.21
N GLU A 19 33.39 10.71 8.53
CA GLU A 19 34.79 10.88 8.10
C GLU A 19 34.98 10.95 6.58
N ASN A 20 34.01 10.48 5.81
CA ASN A 20 34.01 10.46 4.34
C ASN A 20 33.23 11.65 3.73
N GLY A 21 32.70 12.56 4.54
CA GLY A 21 31.91 13.70 4.06
C GLY A 21 30.42 13.40 3.85
N ASN A 22 29.92 12.23 4.24
CA ASN A 22 28.52 11.86 4.08
C ASN A 22 27.66 12.45 5.19
N LYS A 23 26.50 13.00 4.83
CA LYS A 23 25.52 13.48 5.80
C LYS A 23 24.95 12.31 6.60
N MET A 24 24.76 12.53 7.90
CA MET A 24 24.17 11.57 8.81
C MET A 24 22.95 12.18 9.52
N ILE A 25 21.98 11.33 9.84
CA ILE A 25 20.89 11.62 10.75
C ILE A 25 20.95 10.56 11.85
N ASN A 26 21.30 10.94 13.08
CA ASN A 26 21.55 9.99 14.17
C ASN A 26 22.53 8.86 13.71
N GLU A 27 22.13 7.59 13.76
CA GLU A 27 22.93 6.45 13.27
C GLU A 27 22.89 6.20 11.75
N TYR A 28 22.07 6.94 11.03
CA TYR A 28 21.77 6.69 9.62
C TYR A 28 22.73 7.48 8.73
N VAL A 29 23.57 6.79 7.96
CA VAL A 29 24.47 7.40 6.97
C VAL A 29 23.74 7.52 5.64
N ARG A 30 23.68 8.75 5.11
CA ARG A 30 23.00 9.04 3.84
C ARG A 30 23.76 8.40 2.68
N GLU A 31 23.03 7.72 1.82
CA GLU A 31 23.54 7.26 0.54
C GLU A 31 22.99 8.14 -0.59
N TYR A 32 21.97 7.69 -1.32
CA TYR A 32 21.43 8.39 -2.48
C TYR A 32 19.90 8.54 -2.44
N LYS A 33 19.39 9.49 -3.24
CA LYS A 33 17.95 9.72 -3.37
C LYS A 33 17.31 8.55 -4.14
N ILE A 34 16.23 7.98 -3.60
CA ILE A 34 15.50 6.87 -4.22
C ILE A 34 14.12 7.28 -4.74
N GLY A 35 13.57 8.40 -4.28
CA GLY A 35 12.28 8.87 -4.76
C GLY A 35 11.87 10.24 -4.22
N SER A 36 10.66 10.65 -4.57
CA SER A 36 9.95 11.80 -4.00
C SER A 36 8.55 11.31 -3.61
N GLY A 37 8.10 11.59 -2.40
CA GLY A 37 6.70 11.42 -1.99
C GLY A 37 5.94 12.74 -2.14
N SER A 38 4.66 12.74 -1.74
CA SER A 38 3.75 13.89 -1.86
C SER A 38 4.29 15.20 -1.27
N TYR A 39 5.01 15.12 -0.15
CA TYR A 39 5.47 16.28 0.63
C TYR A 39 6.97 16.32 0.90
N GLY A 40 7.75 15.37 0.37
CA GLY A 40 9.13 15.19 0.77
C GLY A 40 9.95 14.30 -0.15
N LYS A 41 11.26 14.27 0.10
CA LYS A 41 12.19 13.38 -0.61
C LYS A 41 12.33 12.07 0.15
N VAL A 42 12.46 10.97 -0.60
CA VAL A 42 12.78 9.65 -0.06
C VAL A 42 14.23 9.34 -0.41
N VAL A 43 15.03 9.06 0.60
CA VAL A 43 16.47 8.87 0.47
C VAL A 43 16.87 7.58 1.17
N LEU A 44 17.77 6.82 0.55
CA LEU A 44 18.33 5.61 1.13
C LEU A 44 19.38 5.98 2.17
N TYR A 45 19.31 5.34 3.32
CA TYR A 45 20.31 5.42 4.37
C TYR A 45 20.73 4.03 4.81
N ARG A 46 21.98 3.90 5.25
CA ARG A 46 22.49 2.71 5.92
C ARG A 46 22.67 2.98 7.41
N SER A 47 22.12 2.12 8.25
CA SER A 47 22.28 2.20 9.70
C SER A 47 23.65 1.66 10.13
N LEU A 48 24.35 2.41 10.99
CA LEU A 48 25.60 1.96 11.58
C LEU A 48 25.41 0.93 12.71
N LYS A 49 24.18 0.77 13.22
CA LYS A 49 23.89 -0.16 14.33
C LYS A 49 23.79 -1.61 13.86
N ASP A 50 23.17 -1.84 12.70
CA ASP A 50 22.85 -3.18 12.19
C ASP A 50 23.29 -3.39 10.74
N GLY A 51 23.80 -2.37 10.05
CA GLY A 51 24.23 -2.44 8.67
C GLY A 51 23.09 -2.50 7.65
N ASN A 52 21.83 -2.43 8.09
CA ASN A 52 20.67 -2.52 7.21
C ASN A 52 20.40 -1.19 6.49
N HIS A 53 19.70 -1.29 5.36
CA HIS A 53 19.25 -0.14 4.59
C HIS A 53 17.83 0.27 4.99
N TYR A 54 17.57 1.57 4.97
CA TYR A 54 16.30 2.18 5.33
C TYR A 54 15.92 3.26 4.33
N ALA A 55 14.63 3.37 4.04
CA ALA A 55 14.08 4.47 3.26
C ALA A 55 13.62 5.58 4.21
N ILE A 56 14.29 6.73 4.20
CA ILE A 56 13.92 7.86 5.06
C ILE A 56 13.18 8.90 4.24
N LYS A 57 11.90 9.14 4.58
CA LYS A 57 11.12 10.30 4.10
C LYS A 57 11.47 11.50 4.97
N ALA A 58 11.98 12.58 4.36
CA ALA A 58 12.36 13.81 5.06
C ALA A 58 11.44 14.97 4.68
N PHE A 59 10.98 15.72 5.68
CA PHE A 59 9.99 16.79 5.56
C PHE A 59 10.45 18.07 6.26
N HIS A 60 9.93 19.21 5.80
CA HIS A 60 10.15 20.54 6.41
C HIS A 60 8.88 21.01 7.12
N LYS A 61 8.86 20.95 8.47
CA LYS A 61 7.69 21.23 9.30
C LYS A 61 7.09 22.61 9.03
N SER A 62 7.93 23.65 8.98
CA SER A 62 7.51 25.03 8.73
C SER A 62 6.85 25.23 7.38
N HIS A 63 7.24 24.45 6.37
CA HIS A 63 6.59 24.46 5.06
C HIS A 63 5.24 23.74 5.11
N LEU A 64 5.21 22.53 5.67
CA LEU A 64 3.99 21.72 5.72
C LEU A 64 2.89 22.31 6.59
N LEU A 65 3.24 22.98 7.69
CA LEU A 65 2.29 23.70 8.55
C LEU A 65 1.61 24.89 7.83
N LYS A 66 2.23 25.44 6.79
CA LYS A 66 1.69 26.55 5.98
C LYS A 66 0.88 26.07 4.79
N LEU A 67 1.13 24.86 4.29
CA LEU A 67 0.44 24.28 3.15
C LEU A 67 -0.93 23.73 3.57
N ARG A 68 -2.00 24.43 3.21
CA ARG A 68 -3.38 24.02 3.51
C ARG A 68 -3.87 22.97 2.50
N VAL A 69 -4.46 21.89 3.02
CA VAL A 69 -5.10 20.82 2.21
C VAL A 69 -6.61 20.82 2.36
N ALA A 70 -7.12 21.34 3.49
CA ALA A 70 -8.52 21.63 3.75
C ALA A 70 -8.61 22.91 4.63
N PRO A 71 -9.82 23.50 4.84
CA PRO A 71 -9.97 24.72 5.63
C PRO A 71 -9.32 24.65 7.03
N SER A 72 -9.33 23.48 7.67
CA SER A 72 -8.76 23.24 9.00
C SER A 72 -7.53 22.32 9.02
N GLU A 73 -7.09 21.80 7.86
CA GLU A 73 -6.03 20.80 7.77
C GLU A 73 -4.82 21.32 6.99
N THR A 74 -3.65 20.75 7.28
CA THR A 74 -2.38 21.10 6.64
C THR A 74 -1.70 19.86 6.07
N ALA A 75 -0.74 20.02 5.18
CA ALA A 75 0.07 18.87 4.75
C ALA A 75 0.77 18.18 5.93
N MET A 76 1.06 18.90 7.02
CA MET A 76 1.60 18.30 8.24
C MET A 76 0.59 17.38 8.94
N THR A 77 -0.71 17.70 8.90
CA THR A 77 -1.74 16.81 9.47
C THR A 77 -1.85 15.52 8.66
N ASP A 78 -1.66 15.56 7.35
CA ASP A 78 -1.62 14.35 6.51
C ASP A 78 -0.40 13.48 6.84
N VAL A 79 0.79 14.06 7.00
CA VAL A 79 2.01 13.33 7.41
C VAL A 79 1.83 12.69 8.79
N LEU A 80 1.23 13.39 9.75
CA LEU A 80 0.96 12.82 11.08
C LEU A 80 -0.08 11.70 11.02
N ARG A 81 -1.10 11.81 10.15
CA ARG A 81 -2.07 10.74 9.89
C ARG A 81 -1.39 9.51 9.30
N GLU A 82 -0.50 9.68 8.32
CA GLU A 82 0.31 8.60 7.73
C GLU A 82 1.12 7.86 8.82
N VAL A 83 1.79 8.61 9.70
CA VAL A 83 2.52 8.04 10.84
C VAL A 83 1.61 7.24 11.76
N LEU A 84 0.44 7.77 12.14
CA LEU A 84 -0.50 7.08 13.03
C LEU A 84 -0.99 5.77 12.42
N ILE A 85 -1.36 5.80 11.13
CA ILE A 85 -1.75 4.61 10.37
C ILE A 85 -0.63 3.58 10.44
N MET A 86 0.58 3.93 10.02
CA MET A 86 1.69 2.98 9.92
C MET A 86 2.13 2.43 11.28
N LYS A 87 1.95 3.17 12.39
CA LYS A 87 2.22 2.67 13.75
C LYS A 87 1.28 1.55 14.18
N MET A 88 0.09 1.43 13.58
CA MET A 88 -0.89 0.40 13.90
C MET A 88 -0.70 -0.87 13.05
N LEU A 89 0.13 -0.81 12.02
CA LEU A 89 0.28 -1.87 11.02
C LEU A 89 1.51 -2.72 11.29
N ASN A 90 1.35 -4.04 11.20
CA ASN A 90 2.44 -5.00 11.20
C ASN A 90 2.02 -6.21 10.38
N HIS A 91 2.48 -6.26 9.12
CA HIS A 91 2.09 -7.28 8.16
C HIS A 91 3.24 -7.54 7.16
N PRO A 92 3.50 -8.78 6.73
CA PRO A 92 4.59 -9.08 5.81
C PRO A 92 4.44 -8.39 4.45
N ASN A 93 3.20 -8.16 4.00
CA ASN A 93 2.88 -7.47 2.75
C ASN A 93 2.61 -5.96 2.91
N ILE A 94 3.06 -5.34 4.00
CA ILE A 94 3.00 -3.88 4.21
C ILE A 94 4.41 -3.38 4.54
N VAL A 95 4.77 -2.19 4.06
CA VAL A 95 6.00 -1.49 4.44
C VAL A 95 5.88 -0.99 5.88
N ASN A 96 6.79 -1.41 6.73
CA ASN A 96 6.83 -1.07 8.15
C ASN A 96 7.49 0.29 8.40
N LEU A 97 6.88 1.04 9.32
CA LEU A 97 7.49 2.22 9.94
C LEU A 97 8.40 1.74 11.08
N ILE A 98 9.68 2.07 10.98
CA ILE A 98 10.72 1.65 11.93
C ILE A 98 10.87 2.68 13.04
N GLU A 99 10.94 3.95 12.65
CA GLU A 99 11.20 5.05 13.55
C GLU A 99 10.64 6.37 13.02
N VAL A 100 10.24 7.26 13.94
CA VAL A 100 9.91 8.65 13.66
C VAL A 100 10.87 9.54 14.43
N ILE A 101 11.52 10.48 13.74
CA ILE A 101 12.43 11.46 14.32
C ILE A 101 11.78 12.83 14.17
N ASP A 102 11.34 13.39 15.30
CA ASP A 102 10.71 14.71 15.39
C ASP A 102 11.32 15.50 16.54
N ASP A 103 12.46 16.14 16.26
CA ASP A 103 13.11 17.02 17.21
C ASP A 103 12.44 18.41 17.17
N PRO A 104 11.82 18.87 18.29
CA PRO A 104 11.16 20.18 18.35
C PRO A 104 12.10 21.36 18.07
N SER A 105 13.41 21.20 18.27
CA SER A 105 14.41 22.25 18.04
C SER A 105 14.78 22.44 16.57
N THR A 106 14.33 21.56 15.68
CA THR A 106 14.65 21.58 14.25
C THR A 106 13.42 21.73 13.37
N ASP A 107 13.61 22.20 12.13
CA ASP A 107 12.55 22.25 11.12
C ASP A 107 12.29 20.89 10.45
N HIS A 108 13.15 19.89 10.69
CA HIS A 108 13.06 18.62 10.01
C HIS A 108 12.17 17.63 10.77
N PHE A 109 11.46 16.82 9.99
CA PHE A 109 10.70 15.66 10.46
C PHE A 109 11.08 14.47 9.57
N TYR A 110 11.33 13.31 10.16
CA TYR A 110 11.75 12.12 9.42
C TYR A 110 10.89 10.90 9.77
N MET A 111 10.51 10.15 8.74
CA MET A 111 9.95 8.81 8.87
C MET A 111 10.98 7.82 8.33
N VAL A 112 11.46 6.93 9.19
CA VAL A 112 12.37 5.84 8.84
C VAL A 112 11.53 4.60 8.54
N LEU A 113 11.53 4.18 7.28
CA LEU A 113 10.78 3.03 6.79
C LEU A 113 11.73 1.88 6.47
N GLU A 114 11.23 0.64 6.54
CA GLU A 114 11.96 -0.47 5.94
C GLU A 114 12.25 -0.20 4.47
N PHE A 115 13.45 -0.56 4.01
CA PHE A 115 13.79 -0.47 2.60
C PHE A 115 13.38 -1.74 1.86
N VAL A 116 12.63 -1.59 0.77
CA VAL A 116 12.28 -2.67 -0.16
C VAL A 116 12.98 -2.38 -1.48
N GLU A 117 13.71 -3.37 -2.01
CA GLU A 117 14.74 -3.11 -3.01
C GLU A 117 14.22 -2.88 -4.43
N GLY A 118 13.09 -3.49 -4.75
CA GLY A 118 12.52 -3.47 -6.09
C GLY A 118 11.17 -2.76 -6.15
N LYS A 119 10.85 -2.32 -7.36
CA LYS A 119 9.46 -2.25 -7.82
C LYS A 119 9.17 -3.55 -8.59
N TRP A 120 7.92 -3.84 -8.91
CA TRP A 120 7.72 -4.79 -10.00
C TRP A 120 8.30 -4.18 -11.28
N VAL A 121 8.90 -5.01 -12.12
CA VAL A 121 9.43 -4.59 -13.41
C VAL A 121 8.75 -5.46 -14.46
N CYS A 122 8.34 -4.85 -15.57
CA CYS A 122 7.82 -5.55 -16.74
C CYS A 122 8.91 -6.45 -17.34
N GLU A 123 9.15 -7.60 -16.74
CA GLU A 123 10.05 -8.63 -17.27
C GLU A 123 9.29 -9.37 -18.36
N GLY A 124 9.69 -9.14 -19.62
CA GLY A 124 9.01 -9.51 -20.87
C GLY A 124 8.76 -11.01 -21.12
N SER A 125 8.11 -11.68 -20.17
CA SER A 125 7.63 -13.05 -20.23
C SER A 125 6.13 -13.14 -20.59
N GLY A 126 5.44 -11.99 -20.70
CA GLY A 126 4.07 -11.84 -21.18
C GLY A 126 3.97 -11.09 -22.52
N PRO A 127 2.76 -10.62 -22.91
CA PRO A 127 2.66 -9.61 -23.97
C PRO A 127 3.60 -8.43 -23.64
N PRO A 128 4.10 -7.66 -24.63
CA PRO A 128 5.03 -6.57 -24.37
C PRO A 128 4.54 -5.68 -23.21
N GLY A 129 5.28 -5.67 -22.09
CA GLY A 129 4.93 -4.92 -20.88
C GLY A 129 4.28 -5.73 -19.74
N GLY A 130 3.88 -6.99 -19.92
CA GLY A 130 3.35 -7.84 -18.84
C GLY A 130 4.43 -8.64 -18.08
N ILE A 131 4.16 -9.01 -16.82
CA ILE A 131 5.07 -9.79 -15.94
C ILE A 131 4.77 -11.30 -15.91
N GLY A 132 3.78 -11.75 -16.68
CA GLY A 132 3.36 -13.15 -16.77
C GLY A 132 2.38 -13.58 -15.67
N GLU A 133 1.51 -14.54 -16.01
CA GLU A 133 0.38 -14.97 -15.18
C GLU A 133 0.82 -15.54 -13.81
N ASN A 134 1.91 -16.31 -13.79
CA ASN A 134 2.40 -16.95 -12.57
C ASN A 134 2.95 -15.93 -11.56
N THR A 135 3.73 -14.96 -12.02
CA THR A 135 4.23 -13.87 -11.18
C THR A 135 3.09 -12.96 -10.73
N ALA A 136 2.19 -12.60 -11.65
CA ALA A 136 1.01 -11.79 -11.34
C ALA A 136 0.13 -12.46 -10.28
N ARG A 137 -0.02 -13.79 -10.29
CA ARG A 137 -0.76 -14.53 -9.27
C ARG A 137 -0.12 -14.39 -7.89
N LYS A 138 1.19 -14.59 -7.79
CA LYS A 138 1.94 -14.44 -6.52
C LYS A 138 1.81 -13.03 -5.97
N TYR A 139 2.02 -12.02 -6.83
CA TYR A 139 1.90 -10.63 -6.44
C TYR A 139 0.48 -10.27 -6.03
N LEU A 140 -0.55 -10.74 -6.75
CA LEU A 140 -1.94 -10.53 -6.36
C LEU A 140 -2.25 -11.12 -4.99
N ARG A 141 -1.75 -12.33 -4.68
CA ARG A 141 -1.95 -12.96 -3.36
C ARG A 141 -1.39 -12.11 -2.24
N ASP A 142 -0.18 -11.57 -2.41
CA ASP A 142 0.44 -10.67 -1.45
C ASP A 142 -0.32 -9.35 -1.29
N ILE A 143 -0.75 -8.74 -2.41
CA ILE A 143 -1.55 -7.50 -2.42
C ILE A 143 -2.88 -7.70 -1.69
N VAL A 144 -3.60 -8.77 -2.01
CA VAL A 144 -4.89 -9.10 -1.39
C VAL A 144 -4.71 -9.40 0.10
N SER A 145 -3.65 -10.11 0.49
CA SER A 145 -3.33 -10.37 1.90
C SER A 145 -3.14 -9.05 2.67
N GLY A 146 -2.31 -8.14 2.14
CA GLY A 146 -2.07 -6.83 2.74
C GLY A 146 -3.33 -5.96 2.82
N LEU A 147 -4.15 -5.93 1.76
CA LEU A 147 -5.37 -5.12 1.75
C LEU A 147 -6.47 -5.67 2.67
N ILE A 148 -6.65 -6.99 2.75
CA ILE A 148 -7.56 -7.60 3.73
C ILE A 148 -7.14 -7.18 5.15
N TYR A 149 -5.84 -7.20 5.44
CA TYR A 149 -5.32 -6.71 6.72
C TYR A 149 -5.67 -5.23 6.95
N LEU A 150 -5.45 -4.35 5.97
CA LEU A 150 -5.81 -2.93 6.07
C LEU A 150 -7.31 -2.72 6.31
N HIS A 151 -8.15 -3.36 5.50
CA HIS A 151 -9.60 -3.23 5.57
C HIS A 151 -10.17 -3.76 6.90
N ALA A 152 -9.53 -4.78 7.49
CA ALA A 152 -9.86 -5.27 8.83
C ALA A 152 -9.50 -4.28 9.96
N HIS A 153 -8.67 -3.27 9.68
CA HIS A 153 -8.38 -2.15 10.57
C HIS A 153 -9.15 -0.89 10.20
N ASN A 154 -10.16 -1.00 9.32
CA ASN A 154 -10.90 0.14 8.77
C ASN A 154 -9.96 1.18 8.15
N ILE A 155 -8.91 0.72 7.47
CA ILE A 155 -8.01 1.55 6.70
C ILE A 155 -8.28 1.29 5.22
N VAL A 156 -8.63 2.34 4.49
CA VAL A 156 -8.66 2.34 3.02
C VAL A 156 -7.33 2.90 2.54
N HIS A 157 -6.66 2.18 1.64
CA HIS A 157 -5.38 2.64 1.12
C HIS A 157 -5.55 3.83 0.19
N GLY A 158 -6.45 3.73 -0.79
CA GLY A 158 -6.86 4.82 -1.68
C GLY A 158 -5.92 5.11 -2.85
N ASP A 159 -4.82 4.37 -3.01
CA ASP A 159 -3.82 4.60 -4.08
C ASP A 159 -3.07 3.31 -4.43
N ILE A 160 -3.81 2.21 -4.55
CA ILE A 160 -3.24 0.92 -4.97
C ILE A 160 -2.88 0.97 -6.44
N LYS A 161 -1.58 0.90 -6.72
CA LYS A 161 -1.01 1.02 -8.07
C LYS A 161 0.42 0.47 -8.10
N PRO A 162 0.98 0.16 -9.30
CA PRO A 162 2.35 -0.30 -9.49
C PRO A 162 3.41 0.40 -8.63
N ASP A 163 3.36 1.73 -8.59
CA ASP A 163 4.37 2.55 -7.91
C ASP A 163 4.41 2.37 -6.39
N ASN A 164 3.29 1.96 -5.81
CA ASN A 164 3.11 1.77 -4.37
C ASN A 164 3.19 0.28 -3.98
N LEU A 165 3.54 -0.60 -4.91
CA LEU A 165 3.67 -2.04 -4.71
C LEU A 165 5.13 -2.44 -4.92
N LEU A 166 5.88 -2.40 -3.82
CA LEU A 166 7.30 -2.68 -3.82
C LEU A 166 7.54 -4.19 -3.72
N VAL A 167 8.63 -4.67 -4.31
CA VAL A 167 8.97 -6.09 -4.37
C VAL A 167 10.31 -6.31 -3.69
N THR A 168 10.32 -7.16 -2.68
CA THR A 168 11.55 -7.61 -2.00
C THR A 168 12.40 -8.47 -2.93
N ARG A 169 13.69 -8.62 -2.64
CA ARG A 169 14.57 -9.56 -3.38
C ARG A 169 14.06 -11.01 -3.42
N THR A 170 13.26 -11.42 -2.44
CA THR A 170 12.66 -12.76 -2.37
C THR A 170 11.35 -12.89 -3.16
N GLY A 171 10.90 -11.82 -3.81
CA GLY A 171 9.69 -11.82 -4.64
C GLY A 171 8.39 -11.59 -3.87
N THR A 172 8.46 -11.11 -2.63
CA THR A 172 7.29 -10.74 -1.82
C THR A 172 6.90 -9.29 -2.07
N VAL A 173 5.62 -9.04 -2.35
CA VAL A 173 5.07 -7.68 -2.50
C VAL A 173 4.76 -7.05 -1.14
N LYS A 174 5.13 -5.78 -1.01
CA LYS A 174 4.81 -4.90 0.13
C LYS A 174 4.10 -3.65 -0.36
N ILE A 175 2.94 -3.38 0.22
CA ILE A 175 2.16 -2.16 0.01
C ILE A 175 2.85 -0.99 0.74
N ALA A 176 3.09 0.09 0.01
CA ALA A 176 3.81 1.27 0.46
C ALA A 176 2.97 2.55 0.22
N ASP A 177 3.41 3.65 0.84
CA ASP A 177 2.84 5.00 0.70
C ASP A 177 1.38 5.15 1.16
N PHE A 178 1.23 5.49 2.44
CA PHE A 178 -0.06 5.69 3.10
C PHE A 178 -0.48 7.17 3.14
N SER A 179 0.15 8.03 2.32
CA SER A 179 -0.01 9.48 2.41
C SER A 179 -1.44 9.99 2.09
N VAL A 180 -2.23 9.19 1.37
CA VAL A 180 -3.64 9.50 1.06
C VAL A 180 -4.62 8.53 1.72
N SER A 181 -4.12 7.61 2.56
CA SER A 181 -4.95 6.60 3.23
C SER A 181 -5.83 7.23 4.31
N GLN A 182 -6.98 6.59 4.55
CA GLN A 182 -8.00 7.08 5.46
C GLN A 182 -8.39 5.99 6.46
N VAL A 183 -8.65 6.42 7.71
CA VAL A 183 -9.09 5.54 8.81
C VAL A 183 -10.55 5.87 9.13
N PHE A 184 -11.37 4.85 9.32
CA PHE A 184 -12.78 4.99 9.68
C PHE A 184 -13.05 4.43 11.07
N GLU A 185 -13.89 5.13 11.83
CA GLU A 185 -14.26 4.73 13.20
C GLU A 185 -15.31 3.61 13.19
N ASP A 186 -16.11 3.51 12.14
CA ASP A 186 -17.15 2.52 11.93
C ASP A 186 -16.98 1.78 10.59
N ASP A 187 -17.94 0.92 10.26
CA ASP A 187 -17.95 0.21 8.98
C ASP A 187 -18.35 1.10 7.79
N ASN A 188 -18.65 2.39 8.02
CA ASN A 188 -19.00 3.33 6.96
C ASN A 188 -17.75 3.97 6.36
N ASP A 189 -17.28 3.41 5.25
CA ASP A 189 -16.09 3.81 4.52
C ASP A 189 -16.35 4.86 3.41
N GLU A 190 -17.40 5.67 3.57
CA GLU A 190 -17.77 6.71 2.60
C GLU A 190 -16.71 7.83 2.54
N LEU A 191 -16.11 8.00 1.36
CA LEU A 191 -15.12 9.03 1.07
C LEU A 191 -15.67 10.07 0.11
N ARG A 192 -15.23 11.32 0.26
CA ARG A 192 -15.44 12.36 -0.75
C ARG A 192 -14.40 12.25 -1.86
N ARG A 193 -14.76 12.68 -3.06
CA ARG A 193 -13.84 12.68 -4.23
C ARG A 193 -12.48 13.26 -3.88
N SER A 194 -11.44 12.45 -4.06
CA SER A 194 -10.03 12.81 -3.88
C SER A 194 -9.27 12.68 -5.21
N PRO A 195 -8.26 13.52 -5.50
CA PRO A 195 -7.40 13.36 -6.66
C PRO A 195 -6.53 12.10 -6.51
N GLY A 196 -6.89 11.03 -7.22
CA GLY A 196 -6.07 9.83 -7.39
C GLY A 196 -5.34 9.79 -8.74
N THR A 197 -4.59 8.71 -8.99
CA THR A 197 -4.03 8.45 -10.33
C THR A 197 -5.17 8.00 -11.26
N PRO A 198 -5.51 8.76 -12.32
CA PRO A 198 -6.80 8.63 -13.01
C PRO A 198 -7.16 7.23 -13.49
N VAL A 199 -6.19 6.47 -13.99
CA VAL A 199 -6.40 5.13 -14.55
C VAL A 199 -6.76 4.06 -13.51
N PHE A 200 -6.51 4.31 -12.22
CA PHE A 200 -6.86 3.42 -11.10
C PHE A 200 -8.15 3.83 -10.40
N THR A 201 -8.74 4.97 -10.79
CA THR A 201 -9.96 5.50 -10.17
C THR A 201 -11.16 4.62 -10.51
N ALA A 202 -11.96 4.27 -9.49
CA ALA A 202 -13.18 3.49 -9.66
C ALA A 202 -14.32 4.33 -10.30
N PRO A 203 -15.27 3.72 -11.04
CA PRO A 203 -16.34 4.44 -11.73
C PRO A 203 -17.19 5.33 -10.81
N GLU A 204 -17.49 4.86 -9.60
CA GLU A 204 -18.25 5.61 -8.60
C GLU A 204 -17.51 6.87 -8.13
N CYS A 205 -16.18 6.89 -8.12
CA CYS A 205 -15.38 8.08 -7.82
C CYS A 205 -15.45 9.14 -8.95
N CYS A 206 -15.67 8.68 -10.19
CA CYS A 206 -15.84 9.53 -11.38
C CYS A 206 -17.24 10.17 -11.46
N LEU A 207 -18.26 9.57 -10.83
CA LEU A 207 -19.65 10.00 -10.91
C LEU A 207 -20.19 10.62 -9.63
N GLY A 208 -19.77 10.11 -8.48
CA GLY A 208 -20.33 10.42 -7.17
C GLY A 208 -19.63 11.57 -6.45
N LEU A 209 -20.37 12.18 -5.53
CA LEU A 209 -19.79 13.06 -4.50
C LEU A 209 -19.12 12.23 -3.39
N THR A 210 -19.67 11.05 -3.12
CA THR A 210 -19.17 10.06 -2.16
C THR A 210 -19.06 8.66 -2.79
N TYR A 211 -18.20 7.81 -2.22
CA TYR A 211 -18.01 6.41 -2.64
C TYR A 211 -17.49 5.53 -1.49
N HIS A 212 -17.69 4.21 -1.58
CA HIS A 212 -17.15 3.24 -0.63
C HIS A 212 -15.67 2.94 -0.91
N GLY A 213 -14.79 3.35 0.00
CA GLY A 213 -13.34 3.27 -0.19
C GLY A 213 -12.77 1.85 -0.35
N LYS A 214 -13.30 0.86 0.37
CA LYS A 214 -12.86 -0.55 0.29
C LYS A 214 -13.20 -1.15 -1.09
N ALA A 215 -14.36 -0.79 -1.64
CA ALA A 215 -14.75 -1.18 -2.99
C ALA A 215 -13.86 -0.51 -4.06
N ALA A 216 -13.46 0.75 -3.83
CA ALA A 216 -12.54 1.46 -4.72
C ALA A 216 -11.11 0.85 -4.71
N ASP A 217 -10.59 0.46 -3.54
CA ASP A 217 -9.32 -0.29 -3.45
C ASP A 217 -9.38 -1.60 -4.26
N THR A 218 -10.50 -2.31 -4.17
CA THR A 218 -10.73 -3.55 -4.91
C THR A 218 -10.72 -3.34 -6.43
N TRP A 219 -11.32 -2.25 -6.91
CA TRP A 219 -11.23 -1.86 -8.32
C TRP A 219 -9.77 -1.60 -8.74
N ALA A 220 -9.02 -0.87 -7.93
CA ALA A 220 -7.62 -0.56 -8.19
C ALA A 220 -6.73 -1.83 -8.23
N VAL A 221 -7.06 -2.86 -7.42
CA VAL A 221 -6.48 -4.21 -7.54
C VAL A 221 -6.79 -4.85 -8.90
N GLY A 222 -8.01 -4.70 -9.42
CA GLY A 222 -8.39 -5.17 -10.75
C GLY A 222 -7.57 -4.51 -11.87
N VAL A 223 -7.43 -3.19 -11.83
CA VAL A 223 -6.62 -2.43 -12.80
C VAL A 223 -5.15 -2.84 -12.72
N THR A 224 -4.63 -3.01 -11.50
CA THR A 224 -3.30 -3.51 -11.21
C THR A 224 -3.07 -4.90 -11.81
N LEU A 225 -3.98 -5.86 -11.57
CA LEU A 225 -3.89 -7.22 -12.12
C LEU A 225 -3.93 -7.22 -13.65
N TYR A 226 -4.82 -6.42 -14.24
CA TYR A 226 -4.90 -6.26 -15.68
C TYR A 226 -3.56 -5.76 -16.25
N CYS A 227 -2.96 -4.74 -15.63
CA CYS A 227 -1.65 -4.22 -16.03
C CYS A 227 -0.54 -5.26 -15.91
N MET A 228 -0.49 -6.02 -14.80
CA MET A 228 0.50 -7.08 -14.61
C MET A 228 0.42 -8.16 -15.69
N VAL A 229 -0.78 -8.55 -16.12
CA VAL A 229 -0.95 -9.64 -17.10
C VAL A 229 -0.81 -9.14 -18.54
N LEU A 230 -1.41 -7.99 -18.85
CA LEU A 230 -1.59 -7.53 -20.23
C LEU A 230 -0.65 -6.40 -20.63
N GLY A 231 0.11 -5.83 -19.68
CA GLY A 231 1.12 -4.80 -19.95
C GLY A 231 0.56 -3.41 -20.31
N GLN A 232 -0.76 -3.22 -20.19
CA GLN A 232 -1.45 -1.98 -20.52
C GLN A 232 -2.59 -1.71 -19.53
N TYR A 233 -3.20 -0.53 -19.61
CA TYR A 233 -4.35 -0.18 -18.77
C TYR A 233 -5.67 -0.47 -19.49
N PRO A 234 -6.72 -0.93 -18.78
CA PRO A 234 -7.98 -1.33 -19.40
C PRO A 234 -8.79 -0.16 -19.97
N PHE A 235 -8.65 1.05 -19.40
CA PHE A 235 -9.51 2.20 -19.71
C PHE A 235 -8.72 3.50 -19.97
N LEU A 236 -7.47 3.40 -20.43
CA LEU A 236 -6.65 4.59 -20.70
C LEU A 236 -7.22 5.41 -21.87
N GLY A 237 -7.34 6.71 -21.64
CA GLY A 237 -7.74 7.68 -22.65
C GLY A 237 -6.63 8.62 -23.09
N ASP A 238 -6.90 9.35 -24.17
CA ASP A 238 -5.96 10.36 -24.72
C ASP A 238 -5.94 11.63 -23.86
N SER A 239 -6.95 11.81 -23.01
CA SER A 239 -7.05 12.88 -22.03
C SER A 239 -7.58 12.36 -20.69
N LEU A 240 -7.51 13.20 -19.65
CA LEU A 240 -8.10 12.90 -18.36
C LEU A 240 -9.62 12.64 -18.46
N GLN A 241 -10.33 13.48 -19.22
CA GLN A 241 -11.77 13.33 -19.43
C GLN A 241 -12.09 12.04 -20.18
N ASP A 242 -11.37 11.75 -21.27
CA ASP A 242 -11.54 10.50 -22.04
C ASP A 242 -11.27 9.27 -21.17
N THR A 243 -10.26 9.33 -20.29
CA THR A 243 -9.98 8.24 -19.35
C THR A 243 -11.16 8.01 -18.40
N TYR A 244 -11.74 9.07 -17.82
CA TYR A 244 -12.92 8.94 -16.96
C TYR A 244 -14.15 8.45 -17.73
N ASP A 245 -14.37 8.93 -18.95
CA ASP A 245 -15.47 8.50 -19.80
C ASP A 245 -15.37 7.00 -20.12
N LYS A 246 -14.16 6.50 -20.42
CA LYS A 246 -13.89 5.07 -20.63
C LYS A 246 -14.05 4.24 -19.36
N ILE A 247 -13.58 4.74 -18.22
CA ILE A 247 -13.77 4.09 -16.90
C ILE A 247 -15.25 3.91 -16.60
N VAL A 248 -16.09 4.90 -16.91
CA VAL A 248 -17.53 4.82 -16.62
C VAL A 248 -18.27 3.98 -17.66
N ASN A 249 -18.02 4.20 -18.95
CA ASN A 249 -18.93 3.74 -20.01
C ASN A 249 -18.42 2.52 -20.80
N ASN A 250 -17.11 2.29 -20.88
CA ASN A 250 -16.58 1.22 -21.71
C ASN A 250 -16.60 -0.11 -20.98
N GLN A 251 -16.99 -1.16 -21.72
CA GLN A 251 -16.87 -2.54 -21.29
C GLN A 251 -15.41 -2.97 -21.21
N LEU A 252 -15.11 -3.91 -20.31
CA LEU A 252 -13.79 -4.51 -20.21
C LEU A 252 -13.50 -5.34 -21.48
N SER A 253 -12.37 -5.06 -22.13
CA SER A 253 -11.88 -5.84 -23.27
C SER A 253 -10.80 -6.81 -22.81
N LEU A 254 -10.93 -8.09 -23.17
CA LEU A 254 -9.98 -9.14 -22.82
C LEU A 254 -9.71 -10.03 -24.04
N PRO A 255 -8.45 -10.46 -24.29
CA PRO A 255 -8.13 -11.39 -25.37
C PRO A 255 -8.94 -12.69 -25.29
N ASP A 256 -9.35 -13.23 -26.43
CA ASP A 256 -10.16 -14.46 -26.50
C ASP A 256 -9.46 -15.67 -25.87
N ASN A 257 -8.12 -15.71 -25.95
CA ASN A 257 -7.28 -16.79 -25.45
C ASN A 257 -6.84 -16.64 -23.99
N ILE A 258 -7.35 -15.66 -23.25
CA ILE A 258 -7.03 -15.49 -21.83
C ILE A 258 -7.53 -16.69 -21.01
N ASN A 259 -6.83 -17.04 -19.93
CA ASN A 259 -7.27 -18.06 -18.99
C ASN A 259 -8.71 -17.77 -18.51
N PRO A 260 -9.67 -18.71 -18.65
CA PRO A 260 -11.07 -18.48 -18.26
C PRO A 260 -11.27 -18.09 -16.80
N GLN A 261 -10.45 -18.63 -15.89
CA GLN A 261 -10.52 -18.24 -14.47
C GLN A 261 -9.98 -16.82 -14.26
N LEU A 262 -8.92 -16.44 -14.97
CA LEU A 262 -8.41 -15.06 -14.91
C LEU A 262 -9.41 -14.07 -15.48
N ARG A 263 -10.08 -14.43 -16.58
CA ARG A 263 -11.19 -13.65 -17.14
C ARG A 263 -12.28 -13.41 -16.10
N ASN A 264 -12.77 -14.48 -15.47
CA ASN A 264 -13.81 -14.36 -14.45
C ASN A 264 -13.38 -13.48 -13.27
N LEU A 265 -12.12 -13.60 -12.85
CA LEU A 265 -11.55 -12.75 -11.79
C LEU A 265 -11.49 -11.27 -12.20
N LEU A 266 -10.98 -10.96 -13.41
CA LEU A 266 -10.87 -9.60 -13.93
C LEU A 266 -12.25 -8.96 -14.13
N GLU A 267 -13.22 -9.71 -14.66
CA GLU A 267 -14.61 -9.27 -14.83
C GLU A 267 -15.26 -8.98 -13.48
N GLY A 268 -15.01 -9.79 -12.45
CA GLY A 268 -15.50 -9.57 -11.09
C GLY A 268 -14.86 -8.38 -10.38
N LEU A 269 -13.54 -8.20 -10.50
CA LEU A 269 -12.78 -7.07 -9.93
C LEU A 269 -13.12 -5.74 -10.60
N LEU A 270 -13.29 -5.74 -11.93
CA LEU A 270 -13.59 -4.56 -12.75
C LEU A 270 -15.08 -4.43 -13.06
N CYS A 271 -15.95 -4.98 -12.20
CA CYS A 271 -17.37 -4.72 -12.23
C CYS A 271 -17.65 -3.24 -11.91
N LYS A 272 -18.43 -2.58 -12.77
CA LYS A 272 -18.71 -1.14 -12.66
C LYS A 272 -19.58 -0.81 -11.46
N ASP A 273 -20.56 -1.65 -11.14
CA ASP A 273 -21.39 -1.49 -9.95
C ASP A 273 -20.59 -1.94 -8.71
N PRO A 274 -20.29 -1.04 -7.76
CA PRO A 274 -19.53 -1.40 -6.56
C PRO A 274 -20.24 -2.43 -5.67
N ASN A 275 -21.57 -2.54 -5.71
CA ASN A 275 -22.31 -3.50 -4.89
C ASN A 275 -22.23 -4.93 -5.43
N GLU A 276 -22.06 -5.06 -6.75
CA GLU A 276 -21.89 -6.34 -7.45
C GLU A 276 -20.40 -6.68 -7.66
N ARG A 277 -19.49 -5.77 -7.29
CA ARG A 277 -18.05 -5.97 -7.42
C ARG A 277 -17.57 -7.04 -6.45
N MET A 278 -16.72 -7.94 -6.94
CA MET A 278 -16.17 -9.04 -6.15
C MET A 278 -15.40 -8.49 -4.95
N THR A 279 -15.75 -8.89 -3.72
CA THR A 279 -15.03 -8.46 -2.51
C THR A 279 -13.64 -9.10 -2.42
N LEU A 280 -12.71 -8.49 -1.66
CA LEU A 280 -11.38 -9.08 -1.44
C LEU A 280 -11.43 -10.48 -0.80
N ASP A 281 -12.42 -10.74 0.07
CA ASP A 281 -12.65 -12.08 0.63
C ASP A 281 -13.03 -13.11 -0.45
N ALA A 282 -13.82 -12.69 -1.44
CA ALA A 282 -14.17 -13.54 -2.58
C ALA A 282 -12.97 -13.73 -3.52
N VAL A 283 -12.18 -12.67 -3.75
CA VAL A 283 -10.92 -12.73 -4.52
C VAL A 283 -9.95 -13.72 -3.88
N ALA A 284 -9.75 -13.67 -2.55
CA ALA A 284 -8.86 -14.57 -1.82
C ALA A 284 -9.25 -16.05 -1.94
N LYS A 285 -10.54 -16.33 -2.18
CA LYS A 285 -11.10 -17.68 -2.35
C LYS A 285 -11.25 -18.08 -3.83
N HIS A 286 -10.94 -17.18 -4.76
CA HIS A 286 -11.14 -17.42 -6.18
C HIS A 286 -10.18 -18.50 -6.70
N ALA A 287 -10.67 -19.38 -7.58
CA ALA A 287 -9.91 -20.55 -8.04
C ALA A 287 -8.57 -20.19 -8.69
N TRP A 288 -8.54 -19.11 -9.49
CA TRP A 288 -7.30 -18.60 -10.10
C TRP A 288 -6.27 -18.14 -9.08
N VAL A 289 -6.74 -17.57 -7.95
CA VAL A 289 -5.89 -17.02 -6.87
C VAL A 289 -5.34 -18.13 -5.99
N ILE A 290 -6.18 -19.10 -5.64
CA ILE A 290 -5.78 -20.29 -4.86
C ILE A 290 -4.74 -21.08 -5.65
N GLY A 291 -5.04 -21.43 -6.91
CA GLY A 291 -4.16 -22.20 -7.78
C GLY A 291 -3.54 -23.42 -7.07
N GLU A 292 -2.27 -23.69 -7.36
CA GLU A 292 -1.49 -24.75 -6.70
C GLU A 292 -0.91 -24.32 -5.33
N GLU A 293 -0.89 -23.01 -5.05
CA GLU A 293 -0.31 -22.47 -3.80
C GLU A 293 -1.25 -22.56 -2.60
N GLY A 294 -2.52 -22.92 -2.83
CA GLY A 294 -3.52 -23.04 -1.78
C GLY A 294 -4.08 -21.69 -1.30
N PRO A 295 -4.83 -21.66 -0.19
CA PRO A 295 -5.45 -20.44 0.32
C PRO A 295 -4.40 -19.39 0.71
N ILE A 296 -4.77 -18.10 0.64
CA ILE A 296 -3.92 -17.01 1.14
C ILE A 296 -3.82 -17.14 2.68
N PRO A 297 -2.61 -17.11 3.28
CA PRO A 297 -2.46 -17.11 4.72
C PRO A 297 -3.20 -15.94 5.37
N GLN A 298 -3.91 -16.21 6.47
CA GLN A 298 -4.59 -15.17 7.23
C GLN A 298 -3.65 -14.57 8.27
N TYR A 299 -3.59 -13.23 8.32
CA TYR A 299 -2.83 -12.51 9.33
C TYR A 299 -3.79 -11.77 10.27
N LEU A 300 -3.79 -12.17 11.53
CA LEU A 300 -4.56 -11.51 12.57
C LEU A 300 -3.75 -10.37 13.18
N CYS A 301 -4.37 -9.20 13.31
CA CYS A 301 -3.85 -8.13 14.17
C CYS A 301 -3.55 -8.66 15.56
N TRP A 302 -2.47 -8.18 16.18
CA TRP A 302 -2.19 -8.44 17.60
C TRP A 302 -3.38 -8.09 18.51
N CYS A 303 -4.08 -6.99 18.20
CA CYS A 303 -5.30 -6.56 18.87
C CYS A 303 -6.42 -7.62 18.80
N ARG A 304 -6.73 -8.17 17.63
CA ARG A 304 -7.73 -9.22 17.45
C ARG A 304 -7.28 -10.56 18.02
N ARG A 305 -5.99 -10.89 17.92
CA ARG A 305 -5.41 -12.09 18.53
C ARG A 305 -5.58 -12.08 20.05
N ASN A 306 -5.38 -10.93 20.69
CA ASN A 306 -5.59 -10.78 22.12
C ASN A 306 -7.07 -10.84 22.54
N ILE A 307 -7.99 -10.38 21.68
CA ILE A 307 -9.44 -10.50 21.93
C ILE A 307 -9.85 -11.97 21.86
N LEU A 308 -9.45 -12.70 20.81
CA LEU A 308 -9.73 -14.13 20.66
C LEU A 308 -9.12 -14.96 21.80
N LEU A 309 -7.90 -14.63 22.25
CA LEU A 309 -7.27 -15.29 23.40
C LEU A 309 -7.95 -14.96 24.74
N ARG A 310 -8.72 -13.86 24.83
CA ARG A 310 -9.52 -13.50 26.01
C ARG A 310 -10.91 -14.10 25.98
N GLU A 311 -11.44 -14.38 24.79
CA GLU A 311 -12.78 -14.97 24.58
C GLU A 311 -12.78 -16.51 24.62
N ASP A 312 -11.62 -17.17 24.64
CA ASP A 312 -11.48 -18.63 24.87
C ASP A 312 -10.75 -18.96 26.20
N PRO A 313 -11.44 -19.04 27.35
CA PRO A 313 -10.82 -19.42 28.63
C PRO A 313 -10.72 -20.94 28.84
N VAL A 314 -11.24 -21.80 27.95
CA VAL A 314 -11.31 -23.25 28.20
C VAL A 314 -10.96 -24.09 26.95
N GLY A 315 -9.69 -24.51 26.88
CA GLY A 315 -9.28 -25.90 26.63
C GLY A 315 -9.34 -26.47 25.20
N ASN A 316 -8.19 -26.59 24.55
CA ASN A 316 -7.50 -27.89 24.46
C ASN A 316 -6.12 -27.71 23.82
N GLY A 317 -5.10 -28.21 24.50
CA GLY A 317 -3.75 -28.29 23.96
C GLY A 317 -3.71 -29.19 22.72
N LYS A 318 -3.28 -28.62 21.61
CA LYS A 318 -2.42 -29.25 20.58
C LYS A 318 -1.89 -28.15 19.68
N SER A 319 -0.75 -27.60 20.08
CA SER A 319 0.06 -26.74 19.24
C SER A 319 0.74 -27.60 18.16
N THR A 320 0.28 -27.46 16.93
CA THR A 320 1.10 -27.73 15.74
C THR A 320 0.80 -26.62 14.74
N LEU A 321 1.58 -25.56 14.83
CA LEU A 321 1.72 -24.52 13.80
C LEU A 321 3.21 -24.17 13.78
N THR A 322 3.92 -24.76 12.83
CA THR A 322 5.13 -24.19 12.20
C THR A 322 4.72 -23.14 11.20
#